data_AF-A0A3M8AR35-F1
#
_entry.id   AF-A0A3M8AR35-F1
#
_cell.length_a   1.000
_cell.length_b   1.000
_cell.length_c   1.000
_cell.angle_alpha   90.00
_cell.angle_beta   90.00
_cell.angle_gamma   90.00
#
_symmetry.space_group_name_H-M   'P 1'
#
loop_
_entity.id
_entity.type
_entity.pdbx_description
1 polymer ?
#
loop_
_entity_poly.entity_id
_entity_poly.type
_entity_poly.pdbx_seq_one_letter_code
_entity_poly.pdbx_strand_id
1 'polypeptide(L)'
;MKRHIWTSMDYSEIQQKLAHDSNVDVVVTLPDRTRWWGTFFSYQNIETLRQKNKETGEFLSGTYLWSVNMIISEDVSRETIEKVVDHLIEEGDLQRVMAKIEDVPFGEEADYGEDFFDK
;
A
#
# COMPACT_ATOMS: atom_id res chain seq x y z
N MET A 1 -9.13 3.08 15.07
CA MET A 1 -8.26 4.27 15.23
C MET A 1 -8.46 5.18 14.02
N LYS A 2 -8.42 6.51 14.14
CA LYS A 2 -8.47 7.38 12.94
C LYS A 2 -7.23 7.10 12.08
N ARG A 3 -7.40 6.97 10.77
CA ARG A 3 -6.31 6.88 9.78
C ARG A 3 -6.76 7.50 8.46
N HIS A 4 -5.81 8.02 7.70
CA HIS A 4 -6.02 8.43 6.31
C HIS A 4 -5.17 7.52 5.41
N ILE A 5 -5.78 6.99 4.36
CA ILE A 5 -5.09 6.16 3.37
C ILE A 5 -5.13 6.85 2.02
N TRP A 6 -3.95 7.13 1.49
CA TRP A 6 -3.73 7.51 0.11
C TRP A 6 -3.19 6.31 -0.68
N THR A 7 -3.58 6.21 -1.94
CA THR A 7 -3.11 5.17 -2.87
C THR A 7 -2.69 5.80 -4.19
N SER A 8 -1.66 5.27 -4.85
CA SER A 8 -1.25 5.74 -6.19
C SER A 8 -2.22 5.34 -7.31
N MET A 9 -3.18 4.46 -7.02
CA MET A 9 -4.24 4.02 -7.93
C MET A 9 -5.52 4.85 -7.77
N ASP A 10 -6.17 5.17 -8.90
CA ASP A 10 -7.57 5.60 -8.94
C ASP A 10 -8.47 4.35 -8.96
N TYR A 11 -9.48 4.30 -8.09
CA TYR A 11 -10.40 3.17 -7.97
C TYR A 11 -11.62 3.26 -8.89
N SER A 12 -11.45 3.79 -10.11
CA SER A 12 -12.47 3.67 -11.16
C SER A 12 -12.87 2.19 -11.41
N GLU A 13 -14.06 1.94 -11.96
CA GLU A 13 -14.54 0.56 -12.21
C GLU A 13 -13.57 -0.29 -13.05
N ILE A 14 -12.83 0.33 -13.97
CA ILE A 14 -11.84 -0.35 -14.81
C ILE A 14 -10.65 -0.81 -13.95
N GLN A 15 -10.16 0.05 -13.07
CA GLN A 15 -9.04 -0.27 -12.19
C GLN A 15 -9.43 -1.29 -11.10
N GLN A 16 -10.66 -1.21 -10.57
CA GLN A 16 -11.17 -2.22 -9.64
C GLN A 16 -11.17 -3.62 -10.26
N LYS A 17 -11.52 -3.76 -11.54
CA LYS A 17 -11.44 -5.04 -12.24
C LYS A 17 -10.00 -5.57 -12.38
N LEU A 18 -9.01 -4.70 -12.33
CA LEU A 18 -7.59 -5.05 -12.39
C LEU A 18 -6.96 -5.26 -11.00
N ALA A 19 -7.70 -5.01 -9.92
CA ALA A 19 -7.18 -5.09 -8.56
C ALA A 19 -6.63 -6.49 -8.19
N HIS A 20 -7.12 -7.54 -8.84
CA HIS A 20 -6.62 -8.90 -8.61
C HIS A 20 -5.26 -9.15 -9.25
N ASP A 21 -4.81 -8.41 -10.26
CA ASP A 21 -3.49 -8.58 -10.90
C ASP A 21 -2.82 -7.22 -11.06
N SER A 22 -2.48 -6.61 -9.92
CA SER A 22 -1.83 -5.31 -9.90
C SER A 22 -1.00 -5.10 -8.63
N ASN A 23 -0.31 -3.97 -8.60
CA ASN A 23 0.34 -3.43 -7.42
C ASN A 23 0.00 -1.94 -7.27
N VAL A 24 0.09 -1.44 -6.04
CA VAL A 24 -0.23 -0.04 -5.71
C VAL A 24 0.59 0.44 -4.53
N ASP A 25 1.05 1.69 -4.59
CA ASP A 25 1.68 2.34 -3.45
C ASP A 25 0.61 2.85 -2.50
N VAL A 26 0.83 2.60 -1.21
CA VAL A 26 -0.08 2.96 -0.13
C VAL A 26 0.68 3.83 0.86
N VAL A 27 0.10 4.98 1.20
CA VAL A 27 0.57 5.84 2.29
C VAL A 27 -0.51 5.92 3.36
N VAL A 28 -0.15 5.54 4.59
CA VAL A 28 -0.99 5.63 5.77
C VAL A 28 -0.52 6.80 6.61
N THR A 29 -1.41 7.77 6.83
CA THR A 29 -1.20 8.87 7.76
C THR A 29 -1.98 8.62 9.05
N LEU A 30 -1.35 8.82 10.19
CA LEU A 30 -1.96 8.72 11.52
C LEU A 30 -2.21 10.12 12.14
N PRO A 31 -3.07 10.24 13.17
CA PRO A 31 -3.40 11.52 13.79
C PRO A 31 -2.21 12.24 14.45
N ASP A 32 -1.15 11.50 14.77
CA ASP A 32 0.11 12.06 15.29
C ASP A 32 1.02 12.65 14.19
N ARG A 33 0.49 12.77 12.96
CA ARG A 33 1.16 13.26 11.74
C ARG A 33 2.19 12.30 11.17
N THR A 34 2.41 11.12 11.76
CA THR A 34 3.32 10.14 11.17
C THR A 34 2.76 9.58 9.88
N ARG A 35 3.65 9.30 8.92
CA ARG A 35 3.32 8.70 7.63
C ARG A 35 4.13 7.44 7.37
N TRP A 36 3.46 6.45 6.81
CA TRP A 36 3.99 5.11 6.58
C TRP A 36 3.71 4.66 5.14
N TRP A 37 4.74 4.23 4.43
CA TRP A 37 4.68 3.82 3.02
C TRP A 37 4.98 2.33 2.83
N GLY A 38 4.23 1.70 1.94
CA GLY A 38 4.48 0.37 1.44
C GLY A 38 3.83 0.16 0.07
N THR A 39 4.28 -0.85 -0.66
CA THR A 39 3.71 -1.22 -1.95
C THR A 39 2.98 -2.54 -1.81
N PHE A 40 1.67 -2.53 -2.04
CA PHE A 40 0.82 -3.71 -2.04
C PHE A 40 0.88 -4.40 -3.40
N PHE A 41 1.01 -5.72 -3.40
CA PHE A 41 0.96 -6.58 -4.58
C PHE A 41 -0.12 -7.63 -4.37
N SER A 42 -0.92 -7.93 -5.39
CA SER A 42 -1.75 -9.13 -5.34
C SER A 42 -0.92 -10.40 -5.58
N TYR A 43 -1.36 -11.53 -5.03
CA TYR A 43 -0.69 -12.82 -5.30
C TYR A 43 -0.64 -13.15 -6.80
N GLN A 44 -1.72 -12.87 -7.53
CA GLN A 44 -1.75 -13.09 -8.98
C GLN A 44 -0.78 -12.14 -9.71
N ASN A 45 -0.55 -10.91 -9.22
CA ASN A 45 0.46 -10.04 -9.80
C ASN A 45 1.87 -10.58 -9.67
N ILE A 46 2.20 -11.17 -8.52
CA ILE A 46 3.48 -11.83 -8.33
C ILE A 46 3.67 -12.96 -9.35
N GLU A 47 2.63 -13.77 -9.59
CA GLU A 47 2.72 -14.86 -10.57
C GLU A 47 2.82 -14.35 -12.02
N THR A 48 2.02 -13.35 -12.39
CA THR A 48 2.07 -12.73 -13.72
C THR A 48 3.45 -12.12 -13.98
N LEU A 49 4.00 -11.38 -13.02
CA LEU A 49 5.36 -10.83 -13.12
C LEU A 49 6.41 -11.94 -13.21
N ARG A 50 6.28 -13.02 -12.42
CA ARG A 50 7.22 -14.14 -12.47
C ARG A 50 7.23 -14.83 -13.83
N GLN A 51 6.08 -15.04 -14.45
CA GLN A 51 6.00 -15.66 -15.78
C GLN A 51 6.58 -14.74 -16.86
N LYS A 52 6.22 -13.45 -16.84
CA LYS A 52 6.86 -12.45 -17.70
C LYS A 52 8.38 -12.49 -17.55
N ASN A 53 8.88 -12.48 -16.31
CA ASN A 53 10.31 -12.44 -16.02
C ASN A 53 11.04 -13.70 -16.51
N LYS A 54 10.40 -14.88 -16.53
CA LYS A 54 10.96 -16.08 -17.16
C LYS A 54 11.15 -15.91 -18.66
N GLU A 55 10.19 -15.28 -19.33
CA GLU A 55 10.25 -15.05 -20.77
C GLU A 55 11.26 -13.96 -21.14
N THR A 56 11.35 -12.89 -20.34
CA THR A 56 12.22 -11.74 -20.62
C THR A 56 13.65 -11.89 -20.09
N GLY A 57 13.87 -12.79 -19.13
CA GLY A 57 15.14 -12.94 -18.41
C GLY A 57 15.34 -11.95 -17.27
N GLU A 58 14.39 -11.04 -17.04
CA GLU A 58 14.42 -10.10 -15.90
C GLU A 58 14.45 -10.85 -14.56
N PHE A 59 15.06 -10.22 -13.54
CA PHE A 59 15.17 -10.77 -12.18
C PHE A 59 15.64 -12.24 -12.12
N LEU A 60 16.73 -12.51 -12.85
CA LEU A 60 17.30 -13.86 -13.01
C LEU A 60 16.24 -14.86 -13.51
N SER A 61 15.61 -14.52 -14.64
CA SER A 61 14.54 -15.32 -15.25
C SER A 61 13.39 -15.63 -14.30
N GLY A 62 12.99 -14.65 -13.48
CA GLY A 62 11.93 -14.79 -12.47
C GLY A 62 12.29 -15.68 -11.27
N THR A 63 13.58 -15.91 -11.01
CA THR A 63 14.04 -16.63 -9.80
C THR A 63 13.76 -15.83 -8.53
N TYR A 64 13.75 -14.50 -8.63
CA TYR A 64 13.37 -13.62 -7.54
C TYR A 64 12.50 -12.47 -8.05
N LEU A 65 11.84 -11.80 -7.12
CA LEU A 65 11.18 -10.51 -7.30
C LEU A 65 11.34 -9.76 -5.98
N TRP A 66 11.52 -8.44 -6.03
CA TRP A 66 11.63 -7.63 -4.83
C TRP A 66 11.05 -6.24 -5.07
N SER A 67 10.53 -5.66 -4.00
CA SER A 67 10.24 -4.24 -3.85
C SER A 67 10.53 -3.85 -2.41
N VAL A 68 10.92 -2.61 -2.18
CA VAL A 68 11.10 -2.08 -0.83
C VAL A 68 9.72 -2.00 -0.17
N ASN A 69 9.59 -2.46 1.08
CA ASN A 69 8.32 -2.47 1.85
C ASN A 69 7.15 -3.14 1.11
N MET A 70 7.43 -4.28 0.45
CA MET A 70 6.45 -5.09 -0.23
C MET A 70 5.47 -5.74 0.77
N ILE A 71 4.18 -5.61 0.51
CA ILE A 71 3.10 -6.32 1.20
C ILE A 71 2.34 -7.12 0.14
N ILE A 72 2.13 -8.41 0.37
CA ILE A 72 1.40 -9.27 -0.58
C ILE A 72 0.03 -9.61 0.01
N SER A 73 -1.03 -9.38 -0.76
CA SER A 73 -2.42 -9.57 -0.36
C SER A 73 -3.23 -10.31 -1.44
N GLU A 74 -4.47 -10.66 -1.13
CA GLU A 74 -5.41 -11.31 -2.07
C GLU A 74 -5.60 -10.46 -3.35
N ASP A 75 -5.82 -9.17 -3.16
CA ASP A 75 -5.93 -8.16 -4.20
C ASP A 75 -5.44 -6.81 -3.68
N VAL A 76 -5.43 -5.79 -4.55
CA VAL A 76 -5.11 -4.41 -4.18
C VAL A 76 -6.34 -3.49 -4.18
N SER A 77 -7.52 -4.06 -3.94
CA SER A 77 -8.74 -3.28 -3.80
C SER A 77 -8.67 -2.38 -2.57
N ARG A 78 -9.42 -1.28 -2.60
CA ARG A 78 -9.52 -0.35 -1.46
C ARG A 78 -9.94 -1.09 -0.18
N GLU A 79 -10.90 -1.99 -0.28
CA GLU A 79 -11.42 -2.76 0.86
C GLU A 79 -10.34 -3.66 1.49
N THR A 80 -9.58 -4.39 0.67
CA THR A 80 -8.50 -5.28 1.16
C THR A 80 -7.39 -4.47 1.80
N ILE A 81 -6.95 -3.37 1.18
CA ILE A 81 -5.90 -2.49 1.73
C ILE A 81 -6.33 -1.91 3.07
N GLU A 82 -7.57 -1.42 3.17
CA GLU A 82 -8.12 -0.90 4.42
C GLU A 82 -8.12 -1.95 5.53
N LYS A 83 -8.60 -3.16 5.24
CA LYS A 83 -8.61 -4.29 6.20
C LYS A 83 -7.21 -4.66 6.67
N VAL A 84 -6.23 -4.74 5.76
CA VAL A 84 -4.84 -5.06 6.12
C VAL A 84 -4.23 -3.95 6.97
N VAL A 85 -4.43 -2.69 6.59
CA VAL A 85 -3.89 -1.55 7.36
C VAL A 85 -4.53 -1.47 8.76
N ASP A 86 -5.83 -1.68 8.88
CA ASP A 86 -6.50 -1.75 10.18
C ASP A 86 -5.90 -2.84 11.07
N HIS A 87 -5.72 -4.04 10.52
CA HIS A 87 -5.09 -5.15 11.24
C HIS A 87 -3.65 -4.82 11.69
N LEU A 88 -2.82 -4.24 10.81
CA LEU A 88 -1.45 -3.84 11.14
C LEU A 88 -1.40 -2.78 12.25
N ILE A 89 -2.39 -1.87 12.30
CA ILE A 89 -2.50 -0.87 13.36
C ILE A 89 -2.92 -1.53 14.68
N GLU A 90 -3.92 -2.41 14.64
CA GLU A 90 -4.43 -3.12 15.81
C GLU A 90 -3.37 -4.00 16.48
N GLU A 91 -2.53 -4.68 15.68
CA GLU A 91 -1.42 -5.51 16.17
C GLU A 91 -0.17 -4.69 16.53
N GLY A 92 -0.13 -3.39 16.25
CA GLY A 92 1.05 -2.54 16.47
C GLY A 92 2.21 -2.81 15.50
N ASP A 93 1.93 -3.45 14.37
CA ASP A 93 2.92 -3.94 13.40
C ASP A 93 3.19 -2.97 12.25
N LEU A 94 2.42 -1.88 12.14
CA LEU A 94 2.56 -0.89 11.05
C LEU A 94 4.02 -0.43 10.87
N GLN A 95 4.69 -0.11 11.98
CA GLN A 95 6.07 0.40 12.00
C GLN A 95 7.12 -0.64 11.58
N ARG A 96 6.78 -1.93 11.71
CA ARG A 96 7.63 -3.06 11.35
C ARG A 96 7.48 -3.42 9.87
N VAL A 97 6.28 -3.25 9.33
CA VAL A 97 5.91 -3.71 7.99
C VAL A 97 6.04 -2.60 6.93
N MET A 98 5.75 -1.35 7.29
CA MET A 98 5.81 -0.20 6.40
C MET A 98 6.96 0.73 6.78
N ALA A 99 7.57 1.42 5.80
CA ALA A 99 8.62 2.38 6.10
C ALA A 99 8.06 3.72 6.52
N LYS A 100 8.66 4.31 7.55
CA LYS A 100 8.40 5.70 7.90
C LYS A 100 8.88 6.62 6.78
N ILE A 101 8.03 7.56 6.37
CA ILE A 101 8.38 8.68 5.50
C ILE A 101 8.25 10.00 6.28
N GLU A 102 8.53 11.13 5.64
CA GLU A 102 8.41 12.45 6.28
C GLU A 102 7.03 12.62 6.91
N ASP A 103 6.95 13.16 8.11
CA ASP A 103 5.66 13.44 8.77
C ASP A 103 4.88 14.52 8.00
N VAL A 104 3.57 14.67 8.25
CA VAL A 104 2.77 15.76 7.64
C VAL A 104 3.23 17.11 8.20
N PRO A 105 3.70 18.05 7.36
CA PRO A 105 4.08 19.38 7.82
C PRO A 105 2.91 20.12 8.45
N PHE A 106 3.20 20.99 9.43
CA PHE A 106 2.22 21.94 9.93
C PHE A 106 1.85 22.93 8.82
N GLY A 107 0.56 23.13 8.57
CA GLY A 107 0.03 23.96 7.49
C GLY A 107 -0.36 23.19 6.22
N GLU A 108 -0.11 21.88 6.14
CA GLU A 108 -0.51 21.01 5.03
C GLU A 108 -1.64 20.04 5.43
N GLU A 109 -2.65 20.55 6.14
CA GLU A 109 -3.78 19.74 6.62
C GLU A 109 -4.96 19.67 5.65
N ALA A 110 -4.95 20.42 4.54
CA ALA A 110 -6.10 20.60 3.66
C ALA A 110 -6.62 19.29 3.00
N ASP A 111 -5.73 18.31 2.81
CA ASP A 111 -6.08 17.01 2.23
C ASP A 111 -6.64 16.02 3.27
N TYR A 112 -6.71 16.43 4.55
CA TYR A 112 -7.23 15.63 5.65
C TYR A 112 -8.57 16.18 6.12
N GLY A 113 -9.45 15.28 6.60
CA GLY A 113 -10.76 15.70 7.12
C GLY A 113 -10.63 16.64 8.32
N GLU A 114 -11.68 17.44 8.56
CA GLU A 114 -11.77 18.28 9.77
C GLU A 114 -11.50 17.43 11.03
N ASP A 115 -10.74 18.01 11.96
CA ASP A 115 -10.34 17.38 13.22
C ASP A 115 -9.57 16.05 13.07
N PHE A 116 -8.96 15.76 11.92
CA PHE A 116 -8.20 14.51 11.71
C PHE A 116 -6.97 14.43 12.63
N PHE A 117 -6.24 15.54 12.78
CA PHE A 117 -5.05 15.65 13.62
C PHE A 117 -5.37 16.03 15.08
N ASP A 118 -6.65 16.26 15.39
CA ASP A 118 -7.08 16.57 16.75
C ASP A 118 -7.15 15.28 17.57
N LYS A 119 -6.59 15.35 18.79
CA LYS A 119 -6.46 14.22 19.71
C LYS A 119 -7.79 13.77 20.29
#